data_AF-A0A527ZAN0-F1
#
_entry.id   AF-A0A527ZAN0-F1
#
_cell.length_a   1.000
_cell.length_b   1.000
_cell.length_c   1.000
_cell.angle_alpha   90.00
_cell.angle_beta   90.00
_cell.angle_gamma   90.00
#
_symmetry.space_group_name_H-M   'P 1'
#
loop_
_entity.id
_entity.type
_entity.pdbx_description
1 polymer ?
#
loop_
_entity_poly.entity_id
_entity_poly.type
_entity_poly.pdbx_seq_one_letter_code
_entity_poly.pdbx_strand_id
1 'polypeptide(L)' 'LQRYATDVAMAENKQFYARAAPTGKTIAVVGAGPAGLAAAHRLARHGHDVTILEARRKAGGLNEYGIAAYKS' A
#
# COMPACT_ATOMS: atom_id res chain seq x y z
N LEU A 1 9.48 -14.14 -13.23
CA LEU A 1 10.61 -13.31 -12.75
C LEU A 1 10.17 -12.32 -11.66
N GLN A 2 9.20 -11.43 -11.91
CA GLN A 2 8.76 -10.44 -10.91
C GLN A 2 8.28 -11.03 -9.58
N ARG A 3 7.42 -12.06 -9.60
CA ARG A 3 6.94 -12.74 -8.39
C ARG A 3 8.10 -13.29 -7.56
N TYR A 4 8.96 -14.10 -8.17
CA TYR A 4 10.15 -14.67 -7.51
C TYR A 4 11.01 -13.62 -6.80
N ALA A 5 11.34 -12.51 -7.48
CA ALA A 5 12.12 -11.44 -6.87
C ALA A 5 11.38 -10.76 -5.70
N THR A 6 10.05 -10.63 -5.81
CA THR A 6 9.21 -10.03 -4.76
C THR A 6 9.08 -10.95 -3.56
N ASP A 7 8.92 -12.26 -3.77
CA ASP A 7 8.84 -13.27 -2.71
C ASP A 7 10.12 -13.29 -1.87
N VAL A 8 11.29 -13.26 -2.53
CA VAL A 8 12.60 -13.17 -1.85
C VAL A 8 12.69 -11.89 -1.02
N ALA A 9 12.32 -10.75 -1.59
CA ALA A 9 12.35 -9.48 -0.88
C ALA A 9 11.41 -9.43 0.34
N MET A 10 10.23 -10.07 0.23
CA MET A 10 9.28 -10.21 1.34
C MET A 10 9.82 -11.12 2.43
N ALA A 11 10.44 -12.26 2.07
CA ALA A 11 11.05 -13.19 3.01
C ALA A 11 12.21 -12.55 3.80
N GLU A 12 12.99 -11.67 3.15
CA GLU A 12 14.06 -10.89 3.79
C GLU A 12 13.55 -9.67 4.57
N ASN A 13 12.23 -9.40 4.57
CA ASN A 13 11.60 -8.19 5.12
C ASN A 13 12.33 -6.91 4.68
N LYS A 14 12.74 -6.87 3.41
CA LYS A 14 13.61 -5.84 2.88
C LYS A 14 12.85 -4.53 2.67
N GLN A 15 13.26 -3.47 3.34
CA GLN A 15 12.71 -2.14 3.14
C GLN A 15 13.50 -1.39 2.04
N PHE A 16 12.83 -1.07 0.94
CA PHE A 16 13.43 -0.36 -0.20
C PHE A 16 13.24 1.15 -0.14
N TYR A 17 12.37 1.64 0.75
CA TYR A 17 11.91 3.01 0.73
C TYR A 17 12.13 3.70 2.08
N ALA A 18 12.72 4.88 2.04
CA ALA A 18 12.78 5.81 3.15
C ALA A 18 11.73 6.92 2.96
N ARG A 19 11.23 7.43 4.08
CA ARG A 19 10.34 8.60 4.13
C ARG A 19 11.18 9.88 4.13
N ALA A 20 10.81 10.85 3.31
CA ALA A 20 11.40 12.19 3.35
C ALA A 20 11.04 12.94 4.64
N ALA A 21 11.68 14.09 4.87
CA ALA A 21 11.38 14.94 6.01
C ALA A 21 9.88 15.31 6.07
N PRO A 22 9.28 15.40 7.26
CA PRO A 22 7.86 15.73 7.40
C PRO A 22 7.52 17.05 6.72
N THR A 23 6.48 17.04 5.88
CA THR A 23 6.05 18.29 5.21
C THR A 23 5.04 19.09 6.04
N GLY A 24 4.58 18.55 7.18
CA GLY A 24 3.50 19.12 7.99
C GLY A 24 2.10 19.05 7.37
N LYS A 25 1.93 18.33 6.25
CA LYS A 25 0.62 18.18 5.58
C LYS A 25 -0.01 16.84 5.94
N THR A 26 -1.29 16.87 6.30
CA THR A 26 -2.12 15.69 6.56
C THR A 26 -3.05 15.44 5.38
N ILE A 27 -3.11 14.19 4.91
CA ILE A 27 -3.87 13.78 3.73
C ILE A 27 -4.74 12.56 4.09
N ALA A 28 -6.01 12.61 3.74
CA ALA A 28 -6.91 11.46 3.80
C ALA A 28 -7.02 10.79 2.43
N VAL A 29 -6.83 9.48 2.37
CA VAL A 29 -7.07 8.65 1.17
C VAL A 29 -8.28 7.77 1.43
N VAL A 30 -9.34 7.92 0.63
CA VAL A 30 -10.56 7.12 0.76
C VAL A 30 -10.46 5.89 -0.14
N GLY A 31 -10.60 4.72 0.46
CA GLY A 31 -10.48 3.40 -0.16
C GLY A 31 -9.07 2.80 -0.03
N ALA A 32 -8.99 1.59 0.51
CA ALA A 32 -7.76 0.81 0.68
C ALA A 32 -7.59 -0.26 -0.42
N GLY A 33 -8.05 0.02 -1.64
CA GLY A 33 -7.73 -0.78 -2.82
C GLY A 33 -6.32 -0.51 -3.36
N PRO A 34 -5.90 -1.18 -4.45
CA PRO A 34 -4.56 -1.01 -5.02
C PRO A 34 -4.21 0.45 -5.37
N ALA A 35 -5.19 1.20 -5.90
CA ALA A 35 -5.01 2.62 -6.21
C ALA A 35 -4.75 3.47 -4.95
N GLY A 36 -5.57 3.30 -3.91
CA GLY A 36 -5.44 4.04 -2.65
C GLY A 36 -4.16 3.71 -1.91
N LEU A 37 -3.79 2.43 -1.83
CA LEU A 37 -2.54 2.00 -1.21
C LEU A 37 -1.30 2.52 -1.96
N ALA A 38 -1.32 2.49 -3.30
CA ALA A 38 -0.22 3.04 -4.10
C ALA A 38 -0.07 4.56 -3.93
N ALA A 39 -1.20 5.30 -3.91
CA ALA A 39 -1.21 6.74 -3.66
C ALA A 39 -0.70 7.06 -2.26
N ALA A 40 -1.21 6.37 -1.23
CA ALA A 40 -0.79 6.56 0.16
C ALA A 40 0.69 6.27 0.35
N HIS A 41 1.21 5.19 -0.23
CA HIS A 41 2.64 4.87 -0.20
C HIS A 41 3.49 5.99 -0.82
N ARG A 42 3.10 6.49 -1.99
CA ARG A 42 3.82 7.58 -2.66
C ARG A 42 3.82 8.85 -1.80
N LEU A 43 2.67 9.24 -1.26
CA LEU A 43 2.53 10.42 -0.41
C LEU A 43 3.34 10.31 0.88
N ALA A 44 3.27 9.14 1.54
CA ALA A 44 4.04 8.86 2.75
C ALA A 44 5.55 8.94 2.49
N ARG A 45 6.03 8.40 1.36
CA ARG A 45 7.44 8.54 0.94
C ARG A 45 7.90 9.97 0.77
N HIS A 46 7.00 10.88 0.36
CA HIS A 46 7.30 12.32 0.21
C HIS A 46 7.15 13.11 1.52
N GLY A 47 6.97 12.43 2.66
CA GLY A 47 6.96 13.07 3.98
C GLY A 47 5.59 13.58 4.42
N HIS A 48 4.51 13.30 3.67
CA HIS A 48 3.15 13.62 4.09
C HIS A 48 2.67 12.65 5.17
N ASP A 49 1.82 13.13 6.07
CA ASP A 49 1.10 12.30 7.02
C ASP A 49 -0.20 11.81 6.36
N VAL A 50 -0.39 10.51 6.25
CA VAL A 50 -1.45 9.94 5.41
C VAL A 50 -2.31 8.99 6.22
N THR A 51 -3.62 9.24 6.24
CA THR A 51 -4.63 8.34 6.82
C THR A 51 -5.44 7.70 5.71
N ILE A 52 -5.57 6.37 5.72
CA ILE A 52 -6.42 5.64 4.77
C ILE A 52 -7.74 5.30 5.45
N LEU A 53 -8.85 5.65 4.80
CA LEU A 53 -10.20 5.38 5.28
C LEU A 53 -10.81 4.29 4.39
N GLU A 54 -11.09 3.12 4.95
CA GLU A 54 -11.69 1.99 4.24
C GLU A 54 -13.05 1.64 4.84
N ALA A 55 -14.03 1.39 3.97
CA ALA A 55 -15.39 1.04 4.38
C ALA A 55 -15.49 -0.42 4.84
N ARG A 56 -14.65 -1.31 4.31
CA ARG A 56 -14.62 -2.74 4.63
C ARG A 56 -13.64 -3.05 5.77
N ARG A 57 -13.78 -4.25 6.34
CA ARG A 57 -12.95 -4.69 7.47
C ARG A 57 -11.48 -4.89 7.12
N LYS A 58 -11.16 -5.25 5.87
CA LYS A 58 -9.80 -5.49 5.40
C LYS A 58 -9.46 -4.57 4.24
N ALA A 59 -8.19 -4.16 4.17
CA ALA A 59 -7.61 -3.52 3.00
C ALA A 59 -7.41 -4.53 1.85
N GLY A 60 -7.22 -4.02 0.64
CA GLY A 60 -6.95 -4.81 -0.57
C GLY A 60 -7.95 -4.59 -1.69
N GLY A 61 -9.12 -4.01 -1.40
CA GLY A 61 -10.15 -3.75 -2.40
C GLY A 61 -10.53 -5.00 -3.19
N LEU A 62 -10.55 -4.93 -4.52
CA LEU A 62 -10.86 -6.09 -5.36
C LEU A 62 -9.83 -7.23 -5.23
N ASN A 63 -8.58 -6.96 -4.82
CA ASN A 63 -7.61 -8.04 -4.60
C ASN A 63 -7.99 -8.92 -3.40
N GLU A 64 -8.68 -8.36 -2.40
CA GLU A 64 -9.17 -9.12 -1.23
C GLU A 64 -10.59 -9.65 -1.45
N TYR A 65 -11.45 -8.88 -2.12
CA TYR A 65 -12.89 -9.16 -2.15
C TYR A 65 -13.48 -9.49 -3.53
N GLY A 66 -12.72 -9.28 -4.61
CA GLY A 66 -13.21 -9.42 -5.99
C GLY A 66 -12.53 -10.53 -6.79
N ILE A 67 -11.31 -10.92 -6.43
CA ILE A 67 -10.61 -12.03 -7.06
C ILE A 67 -10.99 -13.33 -6.34
N ALA A 68 -11.56 -14.27 -7.10
CA ALA A 68 -11.79 -15.61 -6.58
C ALA A 68 -10.45 -16.27 -6.24
N ALA A 69 -10.34 -16.84 -5.03
CA ALA A 69 -9.08 -17.31 -4.44
C ALA A 69 -8.26 -18.31 -5.28
N TYR A 70 -8.84 -18.90 -6.33
CA TYR A 70 -8.17 -19.82 -7.25
C TYR A 70 -7.39 -19.15 -8.39
N LYS A 71 -7.43 -17.81 -8.52
CA LYS A 71 -6.68 -17.02 -9.53
C LYS A 71 -5.46 -16.27 -8.96
N SER A 72 -5.04 -16.61 -7.74
CA SER A 72 -3.97 -15.94 -6.99
C SER A 72 -2.60 -16.57 -7.20
#